data_AF-A0A2G9UQX1-F1
#
_entry.id   AF-A0A2G9UQX1-F1
#
_cell.length_a   1.000
_cell.length_b   1.000
_cell.length_c   1.000
_cell.angle_alpha   90.00
_cell.angle_beta   90.00
_cell.angle_gamma   90.00
#
_symmetry.space_group_name_H-M   'P 1'
#
loop_
_entity.id
_entity.type
_entity.pdbx_description
1 polymer ?
#
loop_
_entity_poly.entity_id
_entity_poly.type
_entity_poly.pdbx_seq_one_letter_code
_entity_poly.pdbx_strand_id
1 'polypeptide(L)'
;MNSGNVPRKCIYPIPTAITAAFSEEFKMGKVVQKCPIRKNRSLALDDLGAPGYTCDAELMKPSKKIPTNVNSVRPADIKVVMALGDSLTAANGAGAEDPLGVVLQYRGLAFQAGGDKTLDEHATIPNILRKYNPNLFGYSNGIGSPNVWEVAKLNVAMPGAEAKDLPGQAQQLVGLLQTHPEIT
;
A
#
# COMPACT_ATOMS: atom_id res chain seq x y z
N MET A 1 -10.86 -45.28 -8.85
CA MET A 1 -9.51 -44.66 -8.93
C MET A 1 -9.68 -43.16 -8.73
N ASN A 2 -9.02 -42.62 -7.72
CA ASN A 2 -9.37 -41.38 -7.04
C ASN A 2 -9.14 -40.12 -7.88
N SER A 3 -10.16 -39.27 -7.91
CA SER A 3 -10.10 -37.89 -8.39
C SER A 3 -9.17 -37.07 -7.49
N GLY A 4 -8.14 -36.49 -8.09
CA GLY A 4 -7.11 -35.71 -7.41
C GLY A 4 -7.66 -34.42 -6.79
N ASN A 5 -7.31 -34.20 -5.52
CA ASN A 5 -7.66 -33.04 -4.74
C ASN A 5 -6.84 -31.83 -5.23
N VAL A 6 -7.45 -30.94 -6.00
CA VAL A 6 -6.84 -29.66 -6.43
C VAL A 6 -6.96 -28.66 -5.26
N PRO A 7 -5.87 -28.04 -4.77
CA PRO A 7 -5.95 -27.05 -3.70
C PRO A 7 -6.74 -25.83 -4.18
N ARG A 8 -7.84 -25.51 -3.48
CA ARG A 8 -8.68 -24.35 -3.78
C ARG A 8 -7.90 -23.07 -3.45
N LYS A 9 -7.78 -22.18 -4.43
CA LYS A 9 -7.25 -20.81 -4.25
C LYS A 9 -7.99 -20.13 -3.10
N CYS A 10 -7.25 -19.59 -2.13
CA CYS A 10 -7.79 -18.67 -1.14
C CYS A 10 -8.09 -17.34 -1.84
N ILE A 11 -9.28 -17.23 -2.43
CA ILE A 11 -9.85 -15.96 -2.86
C ILE A 11 -10.52 -15.40 -1.60
N TYR A 12 -9.85 -14.50 -0.90
CA TYR A 12 -10.55 -13.66 0.07
C TYR A 12 -11.51 -12.76 -0.71
N PRO A 13 -12.80 -12.68 -0.33
CA PRO A 13 -13.69 -11.69 -0.91
C PRO A 13 -13.14 -10.32 -0.54
N ILE A 14 -12.67 -9.56 -1.54
CA ILE A 14 -12.44 -8.13 -1.40
C ILE A 14 -13.79 -7.54 -0.98
N PRO A 15 -13.90 -6.89 0.19
CA PRO A 15 -15.13 -6.20 0.54
C PRO A 15 -15.43 -5.19 -0.56
N THR A 16 -16.62 -5.28 -1.14
CA THR A 16 -17.12 -4.47 -2.27
C THR A 16 -17.26 -2.97 -1.92
N ALA A 17 -16.64 -2.51 -0.85
CA ALA A 17 -16.68 -1.13 -0.36
C ALA A 17 -15.61 -0.23 -1.00
N ILE A 18 -14.58 -0.78 -1.66
CA ILE A 18 -13.49 0.02 -2.24
C ILE A 18 -13.86 0.59 -3.63
N THR A 19 -14.90 0.09 -4.29
CA THR A 19 -15.29 0.53 -5.64
C THR A 19 -16.22 1.77 -5.67
N ALA A 20 -16.66 2.27 -4.52
CA ALA A 20 -17.65 3.36 -4.46
C ALA A 20 -17.07 4.75 -4.12
N ALA A 21 -15.74 4.89 -4.04
CA ALA A 21 -15.12 6.18 -3.78
C ALA A 21 -14.37 6.65 -5.02
N PHE A 22 -14.86 7.74 -5.61
CA PHE A 22 -14.17 8.58 -6.61
C PHE A 22 -14.23 8.11 -8.08
N SER A 23 -15.45 7.95 -8.58
CA SER A 23 -15.76 8.43 -9.93
C SER A 23 -16.95 9.38 -9.80
N GLU A 24 -16.69 10.67 -9.68
CA GLU A 24 -17.45 11.77 -10.29
C GLU A 24 -16.96 13.12 -9.75
N GLU A 25 -16.30 13.88 -10.61
CA GLU A 25 -16.39 15.34 -10.55
C GLU A 25 -17.85 15.72 -10.83
N PHE A 26 -18.69 15.92 -9.80
CA PHE A 26 -20.00 16.52 -10.00
C PHE A 26 -20.43 17.42 -8.83
N LYS A 27 -20.39 18.72 -9.11
CA LYS A 27 -21.21 19.84 -8.60
C LYS A 27 -21.75 19.75 -7.16
N MET A 28 -21.39 20.77 -6.39
CA MET A 28 -22.04 21.22 -5.16
C MET A 28 -23.58 21.15 -5.25
N GLY A 29 -24.17 20.05 -4.76
CA GLY A 29 -25.59 19.78 -4.98
C GLY A 29 -26.08 18.50 -4.31
N LYS A 30 -26.14 18.50 -2.97
CA LYS A 30 -26.98 17.65 -2.10
C LYS A 30 -27.35 16.23 -2.61
N VAL A 31 -26.63 15.19 -2.17
CA VAL A 31 -27.21 14.01 -1.49
C VAL A 31 -26.13 13.41 -0.57
N VAL A 32 -26.07 13.87 0.69
CA VAL A 32 -25.34 13.13 1.72
C VAL A 32 -26.25 11.98 2.15
N GLN A 33 -26.02 10.78 1.62
CA GLN A 33 -26.66 9.59 2.17
C GLN A 33 -26.08 9.38 3.58
N LYS A 34 -26.86 9.78 4.59
CA LYS A 34 -26.49 9.57 6.00
C LYS A 34 -26.36 8.08 6.25
N CYS A 35 -25.11 7.61 6.35
CA CYS A 35 -24.82 6.32 6.95
C CYS A 35 -25.37 6.35 8.40
N PRO A 36 -26.18 5.37 8.84
CA PRO A 36 -26.73 5.39 10.18
C PRO A 36 -25.61 5.27 11.21
N ILE A 37 -25.34 6.37 11.94
CA ILE A 37 -24.34 6.41 13.00
C ILE A 37 -24.82 5.49 14.13
N ARG A 38 -24.16 4.34 14.33
CA ARG A 38 -24.32 3.55 15.54
C ARG A 38 -23.77 4.37 16.71
N LYS A 39 -24.67 4.90 17.56
CA LYS A 39 -24.40 5.84 18.67
C LYS A 39 -23.51 5.33 19.82
N ASN A 40 -22.75 4.25 19.64
CA ASN A 40 -21.96 3.69 20.75
C ASN A 40 -20.68 2.96 20.33
N ARG A 41 -20.10 3.36 19.20
CA ARG A 41 -18.76 2.92 18.81
C ARG A 41 -17.86 4.15 18.83
N SER A 42 -16.67 4.04 19.40
CA SER A 42 -15.57 4.94 19.08
C SER A 42 -15.62 5.21 17.57
N LEU A 43 -15.66 6.48 17.17
CA LEU A 43 -15.65 6.88 15.75
C LEU A 43 -14.28 6.64 15.10
N ALA A 44 -13.31 6.08 15.83
CA ALA A 44 -12.09 5.54 15.24
C ALA A 44 -12.41 4.17 14.63
N LEU A 45 -12.22 4.07 13.31
CA LEU A 45 -12.12 2.78 12.65
C LEU A 45 -10.85 2.12 13.16
N ASP A 46 -10.97 0.94 13.79
CA ASP A 46 -9.80 0.19 14.22
C ASP A 46 -8.92 -0.12 13.01
N ASP A 47 -7.61 -0.06 13.23
CA ASP A 47 -6.66 -0.31 12.17
C ASP A 47 -6.77 -1.77 11.67
N LEU A 48 -6.69 -1.95 10.35
CA LEU A 48 -6.88 -3.25 9.73
C LEU A 48 -5.55 -4.00 9.64
N GLY A 49 -5.23 -4.72 10.70
CA GLY A 49 -4.13 -5.69 10.74
C GLY A 49 -4.56 -7.13 10.37
N ALA A 50 -3.58 -8.00 10.18
CA ALA A 50 -3.77 -9.43 9.93
C ALA A 50 -2.96 -10.27 10.96
N PRO A 51 -3.35 -10.25 12.25
CA PRO A 51 -2.59 -10.88 13.32
C PRO A 51 -2.47 -12.38 13.11
N GLY A 52 -1.25 -12.90 13.21
CA GLY A 52 -0.99 -14.33 13.04
C GLY A 52 -1.15 -14.81 11.59
N TYR A 53 -1.15 -13.91 10.61
CA TYR A 53 -1.21 -14.28 9.20
C TYR A 53 -0.04 -15.22 8.83
N THR A 54 -0.33 -16.41 8.33
CA THR A 54 0.71 -17.35 7.89
C THR A 54 0.38 -17.92 6.51
N CYS A 55 1.42 -18.20 5.73
CA CYS A 55 1.34 -18.99 4.51
C CYS A 55 2.40 -20.09 4.55
N ASP A 56 2.32 -21.03 3.61
CA ASP A 56 3.32 -22.08 3.46
C ASP A 56 4.72 -21.48 3.25
N ALA A 57 5.62 -21.76 4.19
CA ALA A 57 6.97 -21.21 4.19
C ALA A 57 7.77 -21.64 2.95
N GLU A 58 7.54 -22.82 2.39
CA GLU A 58 8.25 -23.31 1.20
C GLU A 58 7.84 -22.55 -0.07
N LEU A 59 6.58 -22.09 -0.13
CA LEU A 59 6.07 -21.28 -1.23
C LEU A 59 6.53 -19.82 -1.13
N MET A 60 6.78 -19.34 0.09
CA MET A 60 7.15 -17.94 0.34
C MET A 60 8.65 -17.69 0.39
N LYS A 61 9.48 -18.73 0.52
CA LYS A 61 10.95 -18.63 0.43
C LYS A 61 11.41 -18.10 -0.93
N PRO A 62 12.59 -17.42 -0.99
CA PRO A 62 13.19 -16.98 -2.24
C PRO A 62 13.29 -18.10 -3.27
N SER A 63 13.12 -17.75 -4.54
CA SER A 63 13.29 -18.68 -5.65
C SER A 63 14.75 -19.16 -5.73
N LYS A 64 14.93 -20.43 -6.11
CA LYS A 64 16.28 -21.03 -6.27
C LYS A 64 17.14 -20.31 -7.32
N LYS A 65 16.50 -19.65 -8.27
CA LYS A 65 17.12 -18.83 -9.32
C LYS A 65 16.32 -17.55 -9.44
N ILE A 66 16.97 -16.46 -9.85
CA ILE A 66 16.30 -15.19 -10.14
C ILE A 66 15.22 -15.47 -11.21
N PRO A 67 13.95 -15.18 -10.91
CA PRO A 67 12.86 -15.44 -11.83
C PRO A 67 12.99 -14.55 -13.07
N THR A 68 12.84 -15.14 -14.25
CA THR A 68 12.82 -14.44 -15.55
C THR A 68 11.41 -14.26 -16.11
N ASN A 69 10.39 -14.80 -15.41
CA ASN A 69 8.98 -14.73 -15.77
C ASN A 69 8.16 -14.36 -14.53
N VAL A 70 7.16 -13.50 -14.70
CA VAL A 70 6.25 -13.05 -13.63
C VAL A 70 5.56 -14.21 -12.90
N ASN A 71 5.23 -15.30 -13.59
CA ASN A 71 4.57 -16.47 -13.00
C ASN A 71 5.49 -17.27 -12.06
N SER A 72 6.80 -16.99 -12.07
CA SER A 72 7.79 -17.65 -11.21
C SER A 72 8.22 -16.77 -10.03
N VAL A 73 7.79 -15.51 -9.98
CA VAL A 73 8.16 -14.57 -8.91
C VAL A 73 7.46 -14.97 -7.62
N ARG A 74 8.23 -15.13 -6.55
CA ARG A 74 7.71 -15.33 -5.20
C ARG A 74 7.79 -14.02 -4.41
N PRO A 75 6.99 -13.86 -3.34
CA PRO A 75 7.05 -12.64 -2.52
C PRO A 75 8.45 -12.29 -2.03
N ALA A 76 9.25 -13.30 -1.66
CA ALA A 76 10.61 -13.07 -1.20
C ALA A 76 11.62 -12.67 -2.30
N ASP A 77 11.27 -12.81 -3.58
CA ASP A 77 12.09 -12.34 -4.70
C ASP A 77 11.95 -10.83 -4.93
N ILE A 78 10.89 -10.21 -4.39
CA ILE A 78 10.63 -8.77 -4.52
C ILE A 78 11.54 -8.03 -3.54
N LYS A 79 12.48 -7.25 -4.09
CA LYS A 79 13.48 -6.52 -3.31
C LYS A 79 13.10 -5.06 -3.03
N VAL A 80 12.38 -4.44 -3.96
CA VAL A 80 12.08 -3.01 -3.93
C VAL A 80 10.60 -2.78 -4.19
N VAL A 81 9.97 -1.93 -3.39
CA VAL A 81 8.64 -1.37 -3.64
C VAL A 81 8.79 0.12 -3.94
N MET A 82 8.08 0.58 -4.95
CA MET A 82 8.04 1.99 -5.35
C MET A 82 6.59 2.38 -5.61
N ALA A 83 6.29 3.66 -5.42
CA ALA A 83 4.96 4.18 -5.68
C ALA A 83 5.01 5.59 -6.27
N LEU A 84 4.08 5.84 -7.18
CA LEU A 84 3.82 7.10 -7.83
C LEU A 84 2.31 7.24 -7.97
N GLY A 85 1.81 8.47 -8.00
CA GLY A 85 0.38 8.75 -7.99
C GLY A 85 0.07 10.08 -7.32
N ASP A 86 -1.08 10.12 -6.66
CA ASP A 86 -1.69 11.33 -6.11
C ASP A 86 -1.78 11.31 -4.57
N SER A 87 -2.75 12.04 -4.02
CA SER A 87 -3.03 12.10 -2.59
C SER A 87 -3.44 10.76 -1.98
N LEU A 88 -4.08 9.87 -2.73
CA LEU A 88 -4.40 8.51 -2.25
C LEU A 88 -3.12 7.71 -2.10
N THR A 89 -2.20 7.83 -3.07
CA THR A 89 -0.94 7.11 -3.00
C THR A 89 -0.03 7.64 -1.88
N ALA A 90 -0.13 8.93 -1.58
CA ALA A 90 0.53 9.61 -0.46
C ALA A 90 -0.17 9.42 0.90
N ALA A 91 -1.33 8.75 0.92
CA ALA A 91 -2.16 8.53 2.11
C ALA A 91 -2.53 9.83 2.86
N ASN A 92 -2.98 10.83 2.11
CA ASN A 92 -3.47 12.07 2.69
C ASN A 92 -4.63 11.82 3.66
N GLY A 93 -4.48 12.31 4.89
CA GLY A 93 -5.50 12.18 5.92
C GLY A 93 -5.74 10.77 6.47
N ALA A 94 -4.94 9.76 6.10
CA ALA A 94 -5.21 8.38 6.51
C ALA A 94 -5.19 8.15 8.03
N GLY A 95 -4.40 8.94 8.77
CA GLY A 95 -4.36 8.94 10.23
C GLY A 95 -4.98 10.18 10.87
N ALA A 96 -5.80 10.95 10.15
CA ALA A 96 -6.35 12.20 10.66
C ALA A 96 -7.47 11.96 11.68
N GLU A 97 -7.29 12.47 12.90
CA GLU A 97 -8.32 12.49 13.95
C GLU A 97 -9.20 13.74 13.88
N ASP A 98 -8.71 14.78 13.19
CA ASP A 98 -9.39 16.05 13.01
C ASP A 98 -9.39 16.48 11.51
N PRO A 99 -10.30 17.36 11.09
CA PRO A 99 -10.37 17.81 9.70
C PRO A 99 -9.12 18.54 9.18
N LEU A 100 -8.30 19.13 10.05
CA LEU A 100 -7.06 19.78 9.66
C LEU A 100 -5.99 18.75 9.31
N GLY A 101 -6.06 17.55 9.89
CA GLY A 101 -5.17 16.43 9.59
C GLY A 101 -5.27 15.88 8.17
N VAL A 102 -6.32 16.22 7.40
CA VAL A 102 -6.54 15.71 6.02
C VAL A 102 -5.45 16.18 5.04
N VAL A 103 -4.80 17.31 5.31
CA VAL A 103 -3.71 17.82 4.46
C VAL A 103 -2.37 17.13 4.73
N LEU A 104 -2.25 16.40 5.85
CA LEU A 104 -1.05 15.65 6.19
C LEU A 104 -0.96 14.37 5.37
N GLN A 105 0.27 14.01 4.99
CA GLN A 105 0.57 12.89 4.10
C GLN A 105 1.10 11.72 4.93
N TYR A 106 0.22 10.80 5.35
CA TYR A 106 0.56 9.66 6.20
C TYR A 106 1.15 8.51 5.37
N ARG A 107 2.25 8.78 4.66
CA ARG A 107 2.84 7.84 3.69
C ARG A 107 3.15 6.47 4.28
N GLY A 108 3.45 6.40 5.58
CA GLY A 108 3.65 5.14 6.28
C GLY A 108 2.40 4.25 6.38
N LEU A 109 1.20 4.83 6.30
CA LEU A 109 -0.10 4.13 6.32
C LEU A 109 -0.66 3.85 4.92
N ALA A 110 0.10 4.16 3.87
CA ALA A 110 -0.34 3.97 2.50
C ALA A 110 -0.45 2.48 2.16
N PHE A 111 -1.62 1.98 1.77
CA PHE A 111 -1.83 0.54 1.52
C PHE A 111 -0.79 -0.07 0.55
N GLN A 112 -0.48 0.63 -0.53
CA GLN A 112 0.42 0.16 -1.59
C GLN A 112 1.92 0.25 -1.26
N ALA A 113 2.35 1.17 -0.40
CA ALA A 113 3.77 1.51 -0.23
C ALA A 113 4.19 1.91 1.18
N GLY A 114 3.24 2.01 2.09
CA GLY A 114 3.45 2.35 3.49
C GLY A 114 3.98 1.18 4.29
N GLY A 115 4.84 1.50 5.25
CA GLY A 115 5.53 0.53 6.05
C GLY A 115 5.52 0.77 7.54
N ASP A 116 4.63 1.64 8.03
CA ASP A 116 4.39 1.80 9.45
C ASP A 116 3.76 0.53 10.03
N LYS A 117 4.04 0.31 11.32
CA LYS A 117 3.55 -0.82 12.12
C LYS A 117 3.94 -2.18 11.52
N THR A 118 3.47 -3.24 12.15
CA THR A 118 3.63 -4.62 11.64
C THR A 118 2.40 -5.06 10.84
N LEU A 119 2.52 -6.15 10.07
CA LEU A 119 1.35 -6.75 9.39
C LEU A 119 0.22 -7.11 10.36
N ASP A 120 0.56 -7.47 11.60
CA ASP A 120 -0.42 -7.84 12.61
C ASP A 120 -1.31 -6.65 13.03
N GLU A 121 -0.81 -5.42 12.86
CA GLU A 121 -1.46 -4.18 13.28
C GLU A 121 -1.99 -3.36 12.10
N HIS A 122 -1.29 -3.38 10.95
CA HIS A 122 -1.64 -2.61 9.76
C HIS A 122 -1.25 -3.36 8.48
N ALA A 123 -2.25 -3.73 7.68
CA ALA A 123 -2.04 -4.47 6.45
C ALA A 123 -1.72 -3.54 5.28
N THR A 124 -0.46 -3.55 4.84
CA THR A 124 0.01 -2.93 3.61
C THR A 124 0.74 -3.95 2.75
N ILE A 125 0.90 -3.65 1.45
CA ILE A 125 1.70 -4.49 0.55
C ILE A 125 3.13 -4.65 1.10
N PRO A 126 3.85 -3.59 1.53
CA PRO A 126 5.16 -3.75 2.15
C PRO A 126 5.16 -4.56 3.45
N ASN A 127 4.14 -4.44 4.30
CA ASN A 127 4.06 -5.22 5.54
C ASN A 127 3.84 -6.71 5.28
N ILE A 128 3.10 -7.05 4.22
CA ILE A 128 2.96 -8.44 3.74
C ILE A 128 4.29 -8.93 3.17
N LEU A 129 4.92 -8.16 2.29
CA LEU A 129 6.16 -8.57 1.61
C LEU A 129 7.35 -8.70 2.57
N ARG A 130 7.51 -7.78 3.53
CA ARG A 130 8.63 -7.80 4.48
C ARG A 130 8.62 -9.02 5.40
N LYS A 131 7.44 -9.62 5.61
CA LYS A 131 7.30 -10.87 6.36
C LYS A 131 8.09 -12.02 5.71
N TYR A 132 8.23 -11.97 4.39
CA TYR A 132 8.91 -13.00 3.59
C TYR A 132 10.28 -12.53 3.06
N ASN A 133 10.49 -11.22 2.94
CA ASN A 133 11.79 -10.61 2.66
C ASN A 133 12.09 -9.45 3.63
N PRO A 134 12.80 -9.69 4.75
CA PRO A 134 13.17 -8.63 5.69
C PRO A 134 14.02 -7.50 5.09
N ASN A 135 14.67 -7.76 3.95
CA ASN A 135 15.51 -6.78 3.24
C ASN A 135 14.72 -5.99 2.18
N LEU A 136 13.39 -6.01 2.22
CA LEU A 136 12.56 -5.20 1.33
C LEU A 136 12.90 -3.72 1.50
N PHE A 137 13.15 -3.03 0.39
CA PHE A 137 13.50 -1.62 0.38
C PHE A 137 12.42 -0.76 -0.30
N GLY A 138 12.40 0.54 -0.01
CA GLY A 138 11.65 1.55 -0.77
C GLY A 138 10.27 1.92 -0.20
N TYR A 139 9.78 1.20 0.80
CA TYR A 139 8.54 1.56 1.49
C TYR A 139 8.68 2.86 2.29
N SER A 140 7.61 3.64 2.35
CA SER A 140 7.54 4.89 3.09
C SER A 140 7.15 4.67 4.56
N ASN A 141 7.58 5.57 5.45
CA ASN A 141 7.24 5.53 6.89
C ASN A 141 6.82 6.91 7.39
N GLY A 142 5.96 6.97 8.39
CA GLY A 142 5.53 8.18 9.06
C GLY A 142 4.77 9.16 8.16
N ILE A 143 4.86 10.43 8.55
CA ILE A 143 4.10 11.54 7.95
C ILE A 143 5.08 12.49 7.27
N GLY A 144 4.88 12.79 5.99
CA GLY A 144 5.74 13.76 5.32
C GLY A 144 5.56 13.90 3.81
N SER A 145 6.18 14.95 3.29
CA SER A 145 6.23 15.31 1.87
C SER A 145 7.09 14.33 1.06
N PRO A 146 6.85 14.16 -0.25
CA PRO A 146 7.64 13.24 -1.08
C PRO A 146 9.12 13.64 -1.21
N ASN A 147 9.48 14.88 -0.82
CA ASN A 147 10.86 15.38 -0.83
C ASN A 147 11.64 15.03 0.44
N VAL A 148 11.03 14.36 1.43
CA VAL A 148 11.69 13.95 2.67
C VAL A 148 12.13 12.50 2.54
N TRP A 149 13.40 12.26 2.17
CA TRP A 149 13.92 10.91 1.90
C TRP A 149 13.63 9.91 3.02
N GLU A 150 13.83 10.31 4.28
CA GLU A 150 13.64 9.41 5.43
C GLU A 150 12.20 8.95 5.64
N VAL A 151 11.22 9.69 5.11
CA VAL A 151 9.80 9.37 5.18
C VAL A 151 9.35 8.71 3.87
N ALA A 152 9.59 9.37 2.75
CA ALA A 152 9.00 9.02 1.47
C ALA A 152 9.69 7.82 0.81
N LYS A 153 11.00 7.67 0.98
CA LYS A 153 11.84 6.70 0.24
C LYS A 153 11.47 6.69 -1.25
N LEU A 154 10.88 5.61 -1.75
CA LEU A 154 10.48 5.47 -3.16
C LEU A 154 8.97 5.65 -3.40
N ASN A 155 8.25 6.24 -2.46
CA ASN A 155 6.89 6.74 -2.67
C ASN A 155 6.94 8.23 -3.07
N VAL A 156 6.99 8.49 -4.37
CA VAL A 156 7.07 9.84 -4.96
C VAL A 156 5.70 10.43 -5.30
N ALA A 157 4.60 9.80 -4.84
CA ALA A 157 3.26 10.29 -5.11
C ALA A 157 3.07 11.74 -4.64
N MET A 158 2.39 12.55 -5.45
CA MET A 158 2.25 13.99 -5.25
C MET A 158 0.77 14.34 -5.09
N PRO A 159 0.30 14.85 -3.94
CA PRO A 159 -1.08 15.29 -3.78
C PRO A 159 -1.49 16.29 -4.87
N GLY A 160 -2.62 16.02 -5.53
CA GLY A 160 -3.12 16.82 -6.66
C GLY A 160 -2.50 16.48 -8.02
N ALA A 161 -1.61 15.50 -8.11
CA ALA A 161 -1.12 15.00 -9.39
C ALA A 161 -2.21 14.26 -10.18
N GLU A 162 -2.11 14.37 -11.49
CA GLU A 162 -2.98 13.68 -12.44
C GLU A 162 -2.17 12.74 -13.34
N ALA A 163 -2.84 12.03 -14.25
CA ALA A 163 -2.20 11.11 -15.19
C ALA A 163 -1.05 11.75 -16.00
N LYS A 164 -1.17 13.06 -16.33
CA LYS A 164 -0.16 13.82 -17.08
C LYS A 164 1.17 13.97 -16.32
N ASP A 165 1.15 13.87 -14.98
CA ASP A 165 2.32 14.06 -14.12
C ASP A 165 3.08 12.74 -13.88
N LEU A 166 2.45 11.60 -14.13
CA LEU A 166 3.05 10.27 -13.89
C LEU A 166 4.36 10.03 -14.65
N PRO A 167 4.55 10.48 -15.91
CA PRO A 167 5.84 10.36 -16.58
C PRO A 167 6.98 11.06 -15.82
N GLY A 168 6.71 12.24 -15.24
CA GLY A 168 7.69 12.96 -14.42
C GLY A 168 8.04 12.22 -13.12
N GLN A 169 7.02 11.68 -12.44
CA GLN A 169 7.23 10.86 -11.25
C GLN A 169 8.01 9.57 -11.56
N ALA A 170 7.77 8.94 -12.72
CA ALA A 170 8.51 7.76 -13.16
C ALA A 170 9.99 8.09 -13.43
N GLN A 171 10.28 9.23 -14.08
CA GLN A 171 11.65 9.71 -14.28
C GLN A 171 12.35 10.01 -12.94
N GLN A 172 11.63 10.60 -11.99
CA GLN A 172 12.14 10.83 -10.64
C GLN A 172 12.53 9.51 -9.96
N LEU A 173 11.69 8.47 -10.04
CA LEU A 173 12.04 7.15 -9.50
C LEU A 173 13.29 6.56 -10.15
N VAL A 174 13.42 6.64 -11.47
CA VAL A 174 14.64 6.20 -12.17
C VAL A 174 15.87 6.95 -11.65
N GLY A 175 15.76 8.26 -11.46
CA GLY A 175 16.82 9.07 -10.88
C GLY A 175 17.17 8.64 -9.46
N LEU A 176 16.17 8.33 -8.62
CA LEU A 176 16.40 7.82 -7.26
C LEU A 176 17.13 6.48 -7.28
N LEU A 177 16.71 5.53 -8.13
CA LEU A 177 17.34 4.22 -8.31
C LEU A 177 18.83 4.33 -8.73
N GLN A 178 19.20 5.39 -9.45
CA GLN A 178 20.57 5.61 -9.92
C GLN A 178 21.46 6.35 -8.91
N THR A 179 20.86 7.10 -7.97
CA THR A 179 21.58 8.04 -7.10
C THR A 179 21.74 7.54 -5.67
N HIS A 180 20.88 6.63 -5.21
CA HIS A 180 20.88 6.14 -3.83
C HIS A 180 21.56 4.77 -3.75
N PRO A 181 22.77 4.68 -3.16
CA PRO A 181 23.55 3.46 -3.11
C PRO A 181 22.89 2.34 -2.29
N GLU A 182 21.96 2.67 -1.38
CA GLU A 182 21.21 1.70 -0.59
C GLU A 182 20.22 0.84 -1.39
N ILE A 183 19.96 1.19 -2.66
CA ILE A 183 19.00 0.51 -3.53
C ILE A 183 19.63 -0.68 -4.28
N THR A 184 20.94 -0.63 -4.54
CA THR A 184 21.68 -1.57 -5.41
C THR A 184 22.46 -2.62 -4.65
#